data_AF-K5WD95-F1
#
_entry.id   AF-K5WD95-F1
#
_cell.length_a   1.000
_cell.length_b   1.000
_cell.length_c   1.000
_cell.angle_alpha   90.00
_cell.angle_beta   90.00
_cell.angle_gamma   90.00
#
_symmetry.space_group_name_H-M   'P 1'
#
loop_
_entity.id
_entity.type
_entity.pdbx_description
1 polymer ?
#
loop_
_entity_poly.entity_id
_entity_poly.type
_entity_poly.pdbx_seq_one_letter_code
_entity_poly.pdbx_strand_id
1 'polypeptide(L)'
;MSHNPLHSFNPLESPTARLESGPDSSSERDTAEGQIKCSGCRCRTFRIRHQCLECPDFSLCHLCISSLRRRSEHGIRHRFFPVEYPWDIGAFEAVCALPNAPRCRNCGVKASLAQHKCLSCSDFAFCSWCISDPDVRLKHDVGHPFFPYTSRSRAGIAKYEARRRQFAAYKDSDV
;
A
#
# COMPACT_ATOMS: atom_id res chain seq x y z
N MET A 1 -10.79 -24.77 22.03
CA MET A 1 -10.13 -23.45 22.11
C MET A 1 -10.50 -22.85 23.46
N SER A 2 -9.57 -22.89 24.42
CA SER A 2 -9.82 -22.50 25.81
C SER A 2 -9.37 -21.05 26.03
N HIS A 3 -10.29 -20.18 26.43
CA HIS A 3 -10.01 -18.79 26.80
C HIS A 3 -9.86 -18.69 28.32
N ASN A 4 -8.76 -18.07 28.77
CA ASN A 4 -8.47 -17.86 30.18
C ASN A 4 -9.31 -16.68 30.73
N PRO A 5 -10.17 -16.87 31.75
CA PRO A 5 -11.26 -15.95 32.12
C PRO A 5 -10.88 -14.84 33.13
N LEU A 6 -9.62 -14.43 33.22
CA LEU A 6 -9.15 -13.45 34.22
C LEU A 6 -8.60 -12.15 33.60
N HIS A 7 -9.26 -11.61 32.58
CA HIS A 7 -9.08 -10.21 32.25
C HIS A 7 -10.43 -9.49 32.23
N SER A 8 -10.56 -8.47 33.08
CA SER A 8 -11.72 -7.60 33.18
C SER A 8 -11.27 -6.20 32.78
N PHE A 9 -11.93 -5.60 31.79
CA PHE A 9 -11.73 -4.20 31.42
C PHE A 9 -12.78 -3.36 32.14
N ASN A 10 -12.37 -2.60 33.15
CA ASN A 10 -13.23 -1.60 33.77
C ASN A 10 -13.23 -0.32 32.93
N PRO A 11 -14.40 0.15 32.46
CA PRO A 11 -14.52 1.46 31.83
C PRO A 11 -14.24 2.57 32.86
N LEU A 12 -13.47 3.59 32.47
CA LEU A 12 -13.38 4.83 33.23
C LEU A 12 -14.67 5.63 33.03
N GLU A 13 -15.33 5.97 34.14
CA GLU A 13 -16.58 6.72 34.15
C GLU A 13 -16.44 8.13 33.54
N SER A 14 -17.58 8.61 33.04
CA SER A 14 -17.78 9.89 32.39
C SER A 14 -17.75 11.04 33.39
N PRO A 15 -17.19 12.21 33.04
CA PRO A 15 -17.61 13.47 33.63
C PRO A 15 -18.53 14.22 32.67
N THR A 16 -19.80 14.31 33.06
CA THR A 16 -20.76 15.30 32.57
C THR A 16 -20.24 16.71 32.84
N ALA A 17 -20.07 17.51 31.79
CA ALA A 17 -20.08 18.97 31.90
C ALA A 17 -20.67 19.57 30.62
N ARG A 18 -21.86 20.15 30.79
CA ARG A 18 -22.63 20.97 29.85
C ARG A 18 -22.13 22.41 29.96
N LEU A 19 -22.00 23.09 28.82
CA LEU A 19 -22.06 24.55 28.55
C LEU A 19 -21.55 24.74 27.11
N GLU A 20 -22.01 25.62 26.24
CA GLU A 20 -23.26 26.33 25.98
C GLU A 20 -23.08 26.93 24.57
N SER A 21 -24.19 27.31 23.93
CA SER A 21 -24.27 27.76 22.55
C SER A 21 -23.69 29.16 22.34
N GLY A 22 -23.01 29.39 21.21
CA GLY A 22 -22.82 30.70 20.61
C GLY A 22 -23.23 30.66 19.13
N PRO A 23 -24.02 31.63 18.62
CA PRO A 23 -24.32 31.74 17.20
C PRO A 23 -23.22 32.55 16.50
N ASP A 24 -22.84 32.17 15.28
CA ASP A 24 -22.85 33.11 14.16
C ASP A 24 -22.55 32.44 12.82
N SER A 25 -23.61 32.33 12.04
CA SER A 25 -23.74 32.84 10.68
C SER A 25 -22.48 32.88 9.80
N SER A 26 -22.49 31.95 8.85
CA SER A 26 -22.41 32.26 7.41
C SER A 26 -21.26 33.15 6.95
N SER A 27 -20.18 32.50 6.53
CA SER A 27 -19.66 32.78 5.18
C SER A 27 -19.09 31.50 4.60
N GLU A 28 -19.99 30.74 3.97
CA GLU A 28 -19.64 29.73 2.98
C GLU A 28 -18.87 30.40 1.85
N ARG A 29 -17.55 30.45 1.99
CA ARG A 29 -16.70 30.46 0.81
C ARG A 29 -16.63 29.02 0.33
N ASP A 30 -17.56 28.73 -0.56
CA ASP A 30 -17.42 27.74 -1.60
C ASP A 30 -15.99 27.81 -2.15
N THR A 31 -15.19 26.83 -1.74
CA THR A 31 -14.06 26.37 -2.54
C THR A 31 -14.32 24.89 -2.77
N ALA A 32 -15.30 24.63 -3.65
CA ALA A 32 -15.51 23.35 -4.29
C ALA A 32 -14.26 22.93 -5.06
N GLU A 33 -13.27 22.35 -4.37
CA GLU A 33 -12.21 21.59 -5.03
C GLU A 33 -11.70 20.51 -4.07
N GLY A 34 -12.18 19.27 -4.23
CA GLY A 34 -11.45 18.10 -3.69
C GLY A 34 -11.92 17.47 -2.37
N GLN A 35 -13.20 17.54 -1.98
CA GLN A 35 -13.70 16.65 -0.90
C GLN A 35 -13.72 15.19 -1.38
N ILE A 36 -12.65 14.47 -1.06
CA ILE A 36 -12.47 13.05 -1.41
C ILE A 36 -13.56 12.20 -0.76
N LYS A 37 -14.34 11.51 -1.58
CA LYS A 37 -15.44 10.63 -1.17
C LYS A 37 -14.93 9.21 -0.95
N CYS A 38 -15.53 8.51 0.01
CA CYS A 38 -15.35 7.06 0.11
C CYS A 38 -15.91 6.39 -1.15
N SER A 39 -15.08 5.63 -1.88
CA SER A 39 -15.49 4.93 -3.11
C SER A 39 -16.52 3.82 -2.84
N GLY A 40 -16.57 3.28 -1.61
CA GLY A 40 -17.55 2.27 -1.20
C GLY A 40 -18.94 2.86 -0.90
N CYS A 41 -19.04 3.72 0.12
CA CYS A 41 -20.32 4.27 0.59
C CYS A 41 -20.67 5.65 0.01
N ARG A 42 -19.75 6.32 -0.69
CA ARG A 42 -19.89 7.67 -1.26
C ARG A 42 -20.09 8.82 -0.25
N CYS A 43 -19.99 8.52 1.05
CA CYS A 43 -19.99 9.53 2.11
C CYS A 43 -18.73 10.41 2.01
N ARG A 44 -18.86 11.68 2.39
CA ARG A 44 -17.78 12.69 2.42
C ARG A 44 -17.19 12.93 3.80
N THR A 45 -17.91 12.51 4.86
CA THR A 45 -17.57 12.79 6.25
C THR A 45 -17.01 11.55 6.92
N PHE A 46 -15.69 11.47 7.03
CA PHE A 46 -14.99 10.47 7.83
C PHE A 46 -13.66 11.04 8.31
N ARG A 47 -13.28 10.71 9.56
CA ARG A 47 -12.04 11.20 10.18
C ARG A 47 -10.79 10.57 9.55
N ILE A 48 -10.80 9.26 9.30
CA ILE A 48 -9.65 8.54 8.73
C ILE A 48 -10.02 8.08 7.31
N ARG A 49 -9.21 8.50 6.34
CA ARG A 49 -9.29 8.03 4.96
C ARG A 49 -8.31 6.89 4.75
N HIS A 50 -8.78 5.75 4.28
CA HIS A 50 -7.91 4.67 3.84
C HIS A 50 -7.71 4.80 2.33
N GLN A 51 -6.59 5.38 1.90
CA GLN A 51 -6.28 5.55 0.49
C GLN A 51 -5.55 4.32 -0.05
N CYS A 52 -5.92 3.87 -1.24
CA CYS A 52 -5.26 2.73 -1.86
C CYS A 52 -3.86 3.13 -2.32
N LEU A 53 -2.86 2.31 -1.97
CA LEU A 53 -1.48 2.50 -2.37
C LEU A 53 -1.25 2.18 -3.85
N GLU A 54 -2.14 1.38 -4.43
CA GLU A 54 -2.13 0.98 -5.84
C GLU A 54 -2.92 1.92 -6.75
N CYS A 55 -4.02 2.47 -6.23
CA CYS A 55 -4.99 3.27 -6.98
C CYS A 55 -5.18 4.63 -6.28
N PRO A 56 -4.55 5.71 -6.77
CA PRO A 56 -4.55 7.00 -6.09
C PRO A 56 -5.97 7.57 -5.92
N ASP A 57 -6.88 7.27 -6.83
CA ASP A 57 -8.25 7.78 -6.83
C ASP A 57 -9.21 6.95 -5.97
N PHE A 58 -8.74 5.82 -5.42
CA PHE A 58 -9.60 4.93 -4.63
C PHE A 58 -9.34 5.10 -3.14
N SER A 59 -10.40 5.41 -2.41
CA SER A 59 -10.32 5.56 -0.95
C SER A 59 -11.54 4.98 -0.24
N LEU A 60 -11.33 4.42 0.94
CA LEU A 60 -12.38 3.86 1.79
C LEU A 60 -12.41 4.59 3.13
N CYS A 61 -13.59 4.78 3.69
CA CYS A 61 -13.73 5.18 5.08
C CYS A 61 -13.44 4.00 6.02
N HIS A 62 -13.26 4.29 7.31
CA HIS A 62 -13.01 3.28 8.35
C HIS A 62 -14.03 2.12 8.37
N LEU A 63 -15.31 2.41 8.09
CA LEU A 63 -16.35 1.37 8.02
C LEU A 63 -16.22 0.50 6.77
N CYS A 64 -15.91 1.11 5.62
CA CYS A 64 -15.80 0.38 4.36
C CYS A 64 -14.52 -0.45 4.28
N ILE A 65 -13.41 0.02 4.86
CA ILE A 65 -12.18 -0.79 4.93
C ILE A 65 -12.36 -2.01 5.85
N SER A 66 -13.27 -1.95 6.82
CA SER A 66 -13.59 -3.07 7.72
C SER A 66 -14.52 -4.10 7.06
N SER A 67 -15.19 -3.74 5.98
CA SER A 67 -16.07 -4.64 5.23
C SER A 67 -15.28 -5.40 4.15
N LEU A 68 -15.15 -6.72 4.32
CA LEU A 68 -14.52 -7.59 3.32
C LEU A 68 -15.18 -7.48 1.95
N ARG A 69 -16.52 -7.32 1.90
CA ARG A 69 -17.27 -7.14 0.66
C ARG A 69 -16.80 -5.88 -0.07
N ARG A 70 -16.77 -4.74 0.62
CA ARG A 70 -16.34 -3.45 0.04
C ARG A 70 -14.88 -3.44 -0.37
N ARG A 71 -14.00 -4.13 0.36
CA ARG A 71 -12.60 -4.30 -0.07
C ARG A 71 -12.49 -5.18 -1.31
N SER A 72 -13.26 -6.26 -1.37
CA SER A 72 -13.21 -7.22 -2.48
C SER A 72 -13.72 -6.61 -3.79
N GLU A 73 -14.69 -5.69 -3.72
CA GLU A 73 -15.16 -4.90 -4.88
C GLU A 73 -14.02 -4.14 -5.58
N HIS A 74 -12.98 -3.75 -4.85
CA HIS A 74 -11.81 -3.05 -5.41
C HIS A 74 -10.61 -3.96 -5.68
N GLY A 75 -10.59 -5.15 -5.09
CA GLY A 75 -9.51 -6.13 -5.20
C GLY A 75 -8.88 -6.42 -3.83
N ILE A 76 -8.97 -7.66 -3.39
CA ILE A 76 -8.48 -8.09 -2.07
C ILE A 76 -6.96 -7.94 -1.89
N ARG A 77 -6.22 -7.84 -2.99
CA ARG A 77 -4.75 -7.69 -2.99
C ARG A 77 -4.29 -6.24 -2.83
N HIS A 78 -5.21 -5.27 -2.91
CA HIS A 78 -4.88 -3.86 -2.78
C HIS A 78 -4.69 -3.49 -1.31
N ARG A 79 -3.65 -2.72 -1.05
CA ARG A 79 -3.28 -2.25 0.28
C ARG A 79 -3.76 -0.83 0.46
N PHE A 80 -4.09 -0.53 1.70
CA PHE A 80 -4.64 0.74 2.07
C PHE A 80 -3.78 1.36 3.15
N PHE A 81 -3.51 2.65 3.00
CA PHE A 81 -2.77 3.45 3.96
C PHE A 81 -3.73 4.43 4.63
N PRO A 82 -3.74 4.50 5.97
CA PRO A 82 -4.55 5.47 6.68
C PRO A 82 -3.94 6.88 6.52
N VAL A 83 -4.74 7.80 6.04
CA VAL A 83 -4.49 9.24 5.98
C VAL A 83 -5.50 9.87 6.93
N GLU A 84 -5.04 10.24 8.12
CA GLU A 84 -5.89 10.84 9.16
C GLU A 84 -6.18 12.31 8.88
N TYR A 85 -5.19 13.03 8.33
CA TYR A 85 -5.33 14.45 8.04
C TYR A 85 -5.08 14.75 6.56
N PRO A 86 -5.90 15.61 5.91
CA PRO A 86 -5.73 15.96 4.51
C PRO A 86 -4.36 16.56 4.17
N TRP A 87 -3.69 17.19 5.14
CA TRP A 87 -2.35 17.75 4.97
C TRP A 87 -1.23 16.74 5.23
N ASP A 88 -1.51 15.57 5.81
CA ASP A 88 -0.55 14.49 6.06
C ASP A 88 -0.47 13.50 4.88
N ILE A 89 -0.61 14.03 3.67
CA ILE A 89 -0.44 13.25 2.43
C ILE A 89 1.04 12.92 2.21
N GLY A 90 1.98 13.66 2.82
CA GLY A 90 3.41 13.44 2.68
C GLY A 90 3.86 12.02 3.08
N ALA A 91 3.25 11.41 4.10
CA ALA A 91 3.52 10.03 4.47
C ALA A 91 2.99 9.04 3.41
N PHE A 92 1.79 9.28 2.89
CA PHE A 92 1.21 8.50 1.78
C PHE A 92 2.05 8.64 0.50
N GLU A 93 2.43 9.86 0.14
CA GLU A 93 3.32 10.16 -0.96
C GLU A 93 4.68 9.54 -0.76
N ALA A 94 5.28 9.54 0.43
CA ALA A 94 6.55 8.83 0.64
C ALA A 94 6.41 7.31 0.40
N VAL A 95 5.24 6.74 0.67
CA VAL A 95 4.94 5.32 0.40
C VAL A 95 4.63 5.07 -1.09
N CYS A 96 4.01 6.04 -1.78
CA CYS A 96 3.58 5.96 -3.20
C CYS A 96 4.65 6.42 -4.21
N ALA A 97 5.39 7.48 -3.88
CA ALA A 97 6.43 8.14 -4.65
C ALA A 97 7.74 7.36 -4.58
N LEU A 98 7.71 6.10 -5.00
CA LEU A 98 8.87 5.50 -5.63
C LEU A 98 8.67 5.57 -7.14
N PRO A 99 9.13 6.65 -7.79
CA PRO A 99 8.93 6.84 -9.23
C PRO A 99 9.64 5.75 -10.04
N ASN A 100 10.67 5.13 -9.45
CA ASN A 100 11.55 4.14 -10.10
C ASN A 100 11.45 2.72 -9.49
N ALA A 101 10.43 2.44 -8.67
CA ALA A 101 10.19 1.07 -8.23
C ALA A 101 9.55 0.27 -9.38
N PRO A 102 10.22 -0.78 -9.90
CA PRO A 102 9.63 -1.58 -10.96
C PRO A 102 8.29 -2.16 -10.51
N ARG A 103 7.29 -2.10 -11.39
CA ARG A 103 5.95 -2.63 -11.10
C ARG A 103 6.03 -4.15 -11.04
N CYS A 104 5.35 -4.75 -10.06
CA CYS A 104 5.14 -6.19 -10.08
C CYS A 104 4.36 -6.56 -11.37
N ARG A 105 4.91 -7.46 -12.19
CA ARG A 105 4.30 -7.81 -13.49
C ARG A 105 3.02 -8.62 -13.36
N ASN A 106 2.82 -9.32 -12.24
CA ASN A 106 1.60 -10.10 -12.00
C ASN A 106 0.47 -9.25 -11.41
N CYS A 107 0.71 -8.53 -10.31
CA CYS A 107 -0.34 -7.75 -9.65
C CYS A 107 -0.38 -6.26 -10.02
N GLY A 108 0.55 -5.77 -10.85
CA GLY A 108 0.60 -4.38 -11.31
C GLY A 108 1.07 -3.37 -10.27
N VAL A 109 1.33 -3.81 -9.03
CA VAL A 109 1.64 -2.90 -7.92
C VAL A 109 3.10 -2.45 -7.93
N LYS A 110 3.31 -1.13 -7.77
CA LYS A 110 4.59 -0.55 -7.35
C LYS A 110 4.82 -0.86 -5.87
N ALA A 111 5.49 -1.97 -5.55
CA ALA A 111 5.74 -2.34 -4.15
C ALA A 111 6.93 -1.53 -3.58
N SER A 112 6.73 -0.87 -2.44
CA SER A 112 7.62 0.19 -1.94
C SER A 112 8.73 -0.25 -0.98
N LEU A 113 8.94 -1.54 -0.75
CA LEU A 113 9.95 -2.00 0.23
C LEU A 113 10.76 -3.23 -0.16
N ALA A 114 10.14 -4.30 -0.66
CA ALA A 114 10.84 -5.52 -1.04
C ALA A 114 10.31 -6.02 -2.39
N GLN A 115 11.12 -5.85 -3.42
CA GLN A 115 10.84 -6.34 -4.75
C GLN A 115 11.88 -7.38 -5.13
N HIS A 116 11.56 -8.19 -6.12
CA HIS A 116 12.46 -9.18 -6.68
C HIS A 116 12.56 -8.88 -8.17
N LYS A 117 13.71 -8.38 -8.63
CA LYS A 117 13.96 -8.13 -10.05
C LYS A 117 14.59 -9.36 -10.67
N CYS A 118 14.21 -9.63 -11.91
CA CYS A 118 14.85 -10.64 -12.74
C CYS A 118 16.29 -10.19 -13.07
N LEU A 119 17.24 -11.12 -13.08
CA LEU A 119 18.61 -10.84 -13.50
C LEU A 119 18.76 -10.89 -15.04
N SER A 120 17.93 -11.67 -15.72
CA SER A 120 17.96 -11.78 -17.19
C SER A 120 17.19 -10.66 -17.88
N CYS A 121 16.04 -10.24 -17.35
CA CYS A 121 15.18 -9.22 -17.95
C CYS A 121 15.37 -7.85 -17.31
N SER A 122 15.36 -6.78 -18.11
CA SER A 122 15.51 -5.38 -17.64
C SER A 122 14.33 -4.90 -16.78
N ASP A 123 13.11 -5.23 -17.18
CA ASP A 123 11.86 -4.61 -16.68
C ASP A 123 10.91 -5.61 -16.01
N PHE A 124 11.45 -6.77 -15.62
CA PHE A 124 10.65 -7.81 -14.98
C PHE A 124 10.92 -7.84 -13.47
N ALA A 125 9.86 -7.63 -12.68
CA ALA A 125 9.91 -7.69 -11.24
C ALA A 125 8.65 -8.33 -10.66
N PHE A 126 8.81 -9.01 -9.52
CA PHE A 126 7.72 -9.47 -8.67
C PHE A 126 7.78 -8.80 -7.31
N CYS A 127 6.63 -8.63 -6.65
CA CYS A 127 6.59 -8.35 -5.22
C CYS A 127 6.81 -9.65 -4.42
N SER A 128 7.18 -9.54 -3.15
CA SER A 128 7.45 -10.69 -2.27
C SER A 128 6.30 -11.71 -2.20
N TRP A 129 5.04 -11.27 -2.34
CA TRP A 129 3.91 -12.19 -2.41
C TRP A 129 3.78 -12.91 -3.75
N CYS A 130 4.02 -12.23 -4.88
CA CYS A 130 3.88 -12.86 -6.19
C CYS A 130 5.02 -13.83 -6.51
N ILE A 131 6.22 -13.60 -5.97
CA ILE A 131 7.33 -14.55 -6.16
C ILE A 131 7.17 -15.81 -5.28
N SER A 132 6.46 -15.70 -4.15
CA SER A 132 6.22 -16.83 -3.24
C SER A 132 5.14 -17.79 -3.75
N ASP A 133 4.39 -17.39 -4.77
CA ASP A 133 3.37 -18.20 -5.42
C ASP A 133 4.01 -18.92 -6.63
N PRO A 134 4.13 -20.26 -6.59
CA PRO A 134 4.81 -21.03 -7.64
C PRO A 134 4.08 -20.93 -8.98
N ASP A 135 2.75 -20.88 -8.99
CA ASP A 135 1.95 -20.76 -10.21
C ASP A 135 2.15 -19.40 -10.87
N VAL A 136 2.27 -18.34 -10.06
CA VAL A 136 2.62 -17.01 -10.56
C VAL A 136 4.08 -16.97 -11.05
N ARG A 137 5.00 -17.62 -10.34
CA ARG A 137 6.42 -17.67 -10.71
C ARG A 137 6.66 -18.42 -12.02
N LEU A 138 5.89 -19.49 -12.27
CA LEU A 138 5.93 -20.31 -13.50
C LEU A 138 5.47 -19.53 -14.74
N LYS A 139 4.69 -18.45 -14.58
CA LYS A 139 4.33 -17.56 -15.69
C LYS A 139 5.52 -16.75 -16.23
N HIS A 140 6.63 -16.71 -15.48
CA HIS A 140 7.90 -16.20 -15.97
C HIS A 140 8.87 -17.37 -16.15
N ASP A 141 9.84 -17.21 -17.05
CA ASP A 141 10.87 -18.22 -17.32
C ASP A 141 11.48 -18.78 -16.03
N VAL A 142 11.47 -20.11 -15.89
CA VAL A 142 11.92 -20.81 -14.68
C VAL A 142 13.43 -20.67 -14.51
N GLY A 143 14.18 -20.61 -15.61
CA GLY A 143 15.63 -20.42 -15.66
C GLY A 143 16.07 -18.97 -15.39
N HIS A 144 15.14 -18.03 -15.22
CA HIS A 144 15.46 -16.65 -14.87
C HIS A 144 15.52 -16.44 -13.35
N PRO A 145 16.71 -16.32 -12.73
CA PRO A 145 16.81 -16.08 -11.30
C PRO A 145 16.35 -14.66 -10.94
N PHE A 146 15.72 -14.57 -9.77
CA PHE A 146 15.25 -13.32 -9.19
C PHE A 146 16.12 -12.95 -7.99
N PHE A 147 16.41 -11.65 -7.84
CA PHE A 147 17.22 -11.14 -6.74
C PHE A 147 16.47 -10.04 -5.98
N PRO A 148 16.60 -9.99 -4.63
CA PRO A 148 16.03 -8.90 -3.84
C PRO A 148 16.53 -7.54 -4.33
N TYR A 149 15.59 -6.62 -4.53
CA TYR A 149 15.81 -5.29 -5.03
C TYR A 149 15.06 -4.29 -4.16
N THR A 150 15.81 -3.29 -3.69
CA THR A 150 15.28 -2.17 -2.91
C THR A 150 15.68 -0.88 -3.61
N SER A 151 14.74 -0.21 -4.28
CA SER A 151 14.99 1.09 -4.93
C SER A 151 15.32 2.21 -3.94
N ARG A 152 15.08 2.00 -2.64
CA ARG A 152 15.34 2.95 -1.55
C ARG A 152 16.81 3.07 -1.14
N SER A 153 17.69 2.18 -1.60
CA SER A 153 19.10 2.16 -1.20
C SER A 153 20.02 2.09 -2.41
N ARG A 154 20.93 3.07 -2.55
CA ARG A 154 22.03 3.02 -3.53
C ARG A 154 22.84 1.73 -3.40
N ALA A 155 23.05 1.25 -2.17
CA ALA A 155 23.71 -0.03 -1.92
C ALA A 155 22.87 -1.22 -2.43
N GLY A 156 21.54 -1.16 -2.31
CA GLY A 156 20.63 -2.16 -2.87
C GLY A 156 20.66 -2.22 -4.40
N ILE A 157 20.68 -1.05 -5.05
CA ILE A 157 20.79 -0.94 -6.51
C ILE A 157 22.14 -1.51 -6.98
N ALA A 158 23.25 -1.09 -6.37
CA ALA A 158 24.58 -1.58 -6.71
C ALA A 158 24.73 -3.11 -6.52
N LYS A 159 24.16 -3.67 -5.44
CA LYS A 159 24.14 -5.13 -5.21
C LYS A 159 23.40 -5.88 -6.32
N TYR A 160 22.25 -5.37 -6.75
CA TYR A 160 21.49 -5.97 -7.85
C TYR A 160 22.27 -5.92 -9.18
N GLU A 161 22.86 -4.77 -9.52
CA GLU A 161 23.64 -4.62 -10.76
C GLU A 161 24.88 -5.51 -10.77
N ALA A 162 25.61 -5.58 -9.65
CA ALA A 162 26.75 -6.47 -9.51
C ALA A 162 26.35 -7.94 -9.72
N ARG A 163 25.26 -8.37 -9.09
CA ARG A 163 24.74 -9.73 -9.25
C ARG A 163 24.29 -10.01 -10.70
N ARG A 164 23.71 -9.02 -11.36
CA ARG A 164 23.31 -9.12 -12.77
C ARG A 164 24.50 -9.31 -13.71
N ARG A 165 25.60 -8.57 -13.48
CA ARG A 165 26.84 -8.75 -14.24
C ARG A 165 27.47 -10.11 -14.00
N GLN A 166 27.48 -10.58 -12.75
CA GLN A 166 27.98 -11.92 -12.41
C GLN A 166 27.17 -13.03 -13.10
N PHE A 167 25.84 -12.92 -13.11
CA PHE A 167 24.98 -13.89 -13.77
C PHE A 167 25.17 -13.89 -15.30
N ALA A 168 25.34 -12.71 -15.90
CA ALA A 168 25.65 -12.60 -17.32
C ALA A 168 27.01 -13.24 -17.68
N ALA A 169 28.05 -12.99 -16.87
CA ALA A 169 29.37 -13.60 -17.07
C ALA A 169 29.34 -15.13 -16.92
N TYR A 170 28.59 -15.67 -15.94
CA TYR A 170 28.42 -17.11 -15.78
C TYR A 170 27.73 -17.75 -17.00
N LYS A 171 26.69 -17.10 -17.55
CA LYS A 171 25.97 -17.60 -18.72
C LYS A 171 26.85 -17.63 -19.98
N ASP A 172 27.78 -16.70 -20.11
CA ASP A 172 28.71 -16.60 -21.25
C ASP A 172 29.81 -17.68 -21.21
N SER A 173 30.18 -18.15 -20.01
CA SER A 173 31.17 -19.22 -19.81
C SER A 173 30.65 -20.65 -19.99
N ASP A 174 29.34 -20.84 -20.13
CA ASP A 174 28.68 -22.15 -20.34
C ASP A 174 28.34 -22.40 -21.84
N VAL A 175 29.00 -21.66 -22.76
CA VAL A 175 28.93 -21.82 -24.23
C VAL A 175 30.20 -22.42 -24.79
#